data_AF-A0A402BDR3-F1
#
_entry.id   AF-A0A402BDR3-F1
#
_cell.length_a   1.000
_cell.length_b   1.000
_cell.length_c   1.000
_cell.angle_alpha   90.00
_cell.angle_beta   90.00
_cell.angle_gamma   90.00
#
_symmetry.space_group_name_H-M   'P 1'
#
loop_
_entity.id
_entity.type
_entity.pdbx_description
1 polymer ?
#
loop_
_entity_poly.entity_id
_entity_poly.type
_entity_poly.pdbx_seq_one_letter_code
_entity_poly.pdbx_strand_id
1 'polypeptide(L)'
;MQELLQRWLEEGRGPPKVKALQAAIMYLKNQRDWIGDDEEWRRQEYPVGSNIIERAVAVVINRRMKRRGMSWLRRNATSVTALRVAWLNDDWIRLTNARMYP
;
A
#
# COMPACT_ATOMS: atom_id res chain seq x y z
N MET A 1 18.83 -16.25 12.44
CA MET A 1 18.73 -16.49 10.97
C MET A 1 18.71 -17.98 10.64
N GLN A 2 19.60 -18.80 11.21
CA GLN A 2 19.61 -20.25 11.00
C GLN A 2 18.34 -20.96 11.54
N GLU A 3 17.85 -20.58 12.72
CA GLU A 3 16.58 -21.12 13.27
C GLU A 3 15.36 -20.81 12.40
N LEU A 4 15.26 -19.60 11.86
CA LEU A 4 14.16 -19.22 10.96
C LEU A 4 14.17 -20.03 9.66
N LEU A 5 15.37 -20.39 9.19
CA LEU A 5 15.55 -21.21 7.99
C LEU A 5 15.10 -22.67 8.25
N GLN A 6 15.41 -23.20 9.43
CA GLN A 6 14.97 -24.53 9.86
C GLN A 6 13.44 -24.60 9.93
N ARG A 7 12.81 -23.63 10.59
CA ARG A 7 11.34 -23.53 10.65
C ARG A 7 10.69 -23.42 9.27
N TRP A 8 11.31 -22.70 8.33
CA TRP A 8 10.80 -22.57 6.96
C TRP A 8 10.83 -23.89 6.17
N LEU A 9 11.85 -24.72 6.44
CA LEU A 9 11.99 -26.05 5.86
C LEU A 9 10.96 -27.02 6.47
N GLU A 10 10.70 -26.93 7.77
CA GLU A 10 9.66 -27.71 8.47
C GLU A 10 8.25 -27.42 7.94
N GLU A 11 7.96 -26.17 7.54
CA GLU A 11 6.69 -25.79 6.92
C GLU A 11 6.49 -26.33 5.48
N GLY A 12 7.44 -27.10 4.95
CA GLY A 12 7.30 -27.76 3.64
C GLY A 12 7.31 -26.81 2.44
N ARG A 13 7.74 -25.56 2.61
CA ARG A 13 7.74 -24.54 1.55
C ARG A 13 8.85 -24.70 0.50
N GLY A 14 9.64 -25.77 0.60
CA GLY A 14 10.85 -26.00 -0.19
C GLY A 14 11.97 -25.01 0.15
N PRO A 15 13.20 -25.18 -0.34
CA PRO A 15 14.22 -24.16 -0.16
C PRO A 15 13.79 -22.88 -0.91
N PRO A 16 13.85 -21.69 -0.27
CA PRO A 16 13.54 -20.45 -0.98
C PRO A 16 14.52 -20.32 -2.15
N LYS A 17 14.03 -19.90 -3.32
CA LYS A 17 14.91 -19.60 -4.45
C LYS A 17 15.93 -18.55 -3.98
N VAL A 18 17.18 -18.96 -3.79
CA VAL A 18 18.23 -18.16 -3.12
C VAL A 18 18.32 -16.74 -3.69
N LYS A 19 18.18 -16.61 -5.01
CA LYS A 19 18.16 -15.32 -5.72
C LYS A 19 17.00 -14.41 -5.32
N ALA A 20 15.79 -14.93 -5.16
CA ALA A 20 14.62 -14.15 -4.74
C ALA A 20 14.76 -13.69 -3.28
N LEU A 21 15.28 -14.55 -2.41
CA LEU A 21 15.56 -14.20 -1.02
C LEU A 21 16.64 -13.11 -0.92
N GLN A 22 17.73 -13.24 -1.68
CA GLN A 22 18.78 -12.22 -1.75
C GLN A 22 18.24 -10.88 -2.24
N ALA A 23 17.39 -10.89 -3.27
CA ALA A 23 16.76 -9.68 -3.78
C ALA A 23 15.85 -9.02 -2.74
N ALA A 24 15.05 -9.81 -2.00
CA ALA A 24 14.21 -9.30 -0.92
C ALA A 24 15.04 -8.70 0.22
N ILE A 25 16.11 -9.38 0.66
CA ILE A 25 17.03 -8.86 1.69
C ILE A 25 17.68 -7.56 1.22
N MET A 26 18.15 -7.50 -0.02
CA MET A 26 18.76 -6.30 -0.59
C MET A 26 17.77 -5.13 -0.61
N TYR A 27 16.53 -5.38 -1.05
CA TYR A 27 15.47 -4.38 -1.04
C TYR A 27 15.21 -3.84 0.37
N LEU A 28 15.02 -4.73 1.36
CA LEU A 28 14.76 -4.34 2.74
C LEU A 28 15.92 -3.54 3.34
N LYS A 29 17.17 -3.89 3.03
CA LYS A 29 18.35 -3.13 3.46
C LYS A 29 18.36 -1.73 2.84
N ASN A 30 18.15 -1.65 1.53
CA ASN A 30 18.21 -0.38 0.79
C ASN A 30 17.06 0.57 1.15
N GLN A 31 15.92 0.03 1.60
CA GLN A 31 14.74 0.81 1.96
C GLN A 31 14.60 0.98 3.48
N ARG A 32 15.57 0.55 4.29
CA ARG A 32 15.43 0.50 5.75
C ARG A 32 15.03 1.84 6.36
N ASP A 33 15.59 2.92 5.84
CA ASP A 33 15.33 4.29 6.30
C ASP A 33 13.91 4.79 5.98
N TRP A 34 13.27 4.20 4.97
CA TRP A 34 11.89 4.51 4.57
C TRP A 34 10.85 3.58 5.22
N ILE A 35 11.28 2.44 5.77
CA ILE A 35 10.42 1.50 6.48
C ILE A 35 10.24 2.00 7.91
N GLY A 36 9.07 2.57 8.19
CA GLY A 36 8.73 3.04 9.53
C GLY A 36 8.61 1.92 10.57
N ASP A 37 8.52 2.32 11.82
CA ASP A 37 8.44 1.42 12.97
C ASP A 37 6.98 1.08 13.29
N ASP A 38 6.65 -0.19 13.11
CA ASP A 38 5.31 -0.74 13.36
C ASP A 38 4.90 -0.69 14.84
N GLU A 39 5.85 -0.81 15.78
CA GLU A 39 5.53 -0.66 17.20
C GLU A 39 5.17 0.77 17.54
N GLU A 40 5.90 1.73 16.99
CA GLU A 40 5.64 3.15 17.20
C GLU A 40 4.28 3.56 16.63
N TRP A 41 3.92 3.06 15.43
CA TRP A 41 2.61 3.30 14.86
C TRP A 41 1.47 2.70 15.67
N ARG A 42 1.67 1.50 16.23
CA ARG A 42 0.69 0.88 17.12
C ARG A 42 0.53 1.64 18.44
N ARG A 43 1.62 2.15 19.01
CA ARG A 43 1.57 3.02 20.20
C ARG A 43 0.78 4.31 19.96
N GLN A 44 0.88 4.87 18.75
CA GLN A 44 0.14 6.06 18.34
C GLN A 44 -1.29 5.77 17.87
N GLU A 45 -1.77 4.53 18.04
CA GLU A 45 -3.10 4.07 17.62
C GLU A 45 -3.39 4.30 16.13
N TYR A 46 -2.35 4.37 15.29
CA TYR A 46 -2.57 4.44 13.85
C TYR A 46 -3.19 3.15 13.34
N PRO A 47 -4.15 3.24 12.40
CA PRO A 47 -4.68 2.08 11.73
C PRO A 47 -3.61 1.47 10.81
N VAL A 48 -2.87 0.50 11.32
CA VAL A 48 -1.84 -0.23 10.54
C VAL A 48 -2.46 -1.44 9.86
N GLY A 49 -2.39 -1.48 8.53
CA GLY A 49 -2.80 -2.64 7.74
C GLY A 49 -3.03 -2.31 6.26
N SER A 50 -2.67 -3.22 5.36
CA SER A 50 -2.86 -3.00 3.91
C SER A 50 -4.34 -3.01 3.50
N ASN A 51 -5.19 -3.73 4.24
CA ASN A 51 -6.61 -3.93 3.91
C ASN A 51 -7.38 -2.61 3.73
N ILE A 52 -7.13 -1.60 4.57
CA ILE A 52 -7.82 -0.32 4.47
C ILE A 52 -7.45 0.42 3.18
N ILE A 53 -6.18 0.36 2.78
CA ILE A 53 -5.67 0.97 1.56
C ILE A 53 -6.18 0.21 0.33
N GLU A 54 -6.13 -1.13 0.34
CA GLU A 54 -6.65 -1.96 -0.74
C GLU A 54 -8.15 -1.74 -0.95
N ARG A 55 -8.91 -1.64 0.14
CA ARG A 55 -10.33 -1.33 0.08
C ARG A 55 -10.59 0.07 -0.45
N ALA A 56 -9.80 1.07 -0.04
CA ALA A 56 -9.88 2.42 -0.58
C ALA A 56 -9.65 2.43 -2.10
N VAL A 57 -8.61 1.76 -2.59
CA VAL A 57 -8.35 1.61 -4.04
C VAL A 57 -9.52 0.92 -4.74
N ALA A 58 -10.09 -0.13 -4.15
CA ALA A 58 -11.22 -0.84 -4.73
C ALA A 58 -12.45 0.08 -4.89
N VAL A 59 -12.79 0.87 -3.87
CA VAL A 59 -13.97 1.73 -3.86
C VAL A 59 -13.76 3.00 -4.70
N VAL A 60 -12.62 3.66 -4.52
CA VAL A 60 -12.30 4.93 -5.19
C VAL A 60 -11.95 4.68 -6.66
N ILE A 61 -11.04 3.76 -6.96
CA ILE A 61 -10.49 3.61 -8.32
C ILE A 61 -11.21 2.52 -9.09
N ASN A 62 -11.17 1.27 -8.60
CA ASN A 62 -11.52 0.11 -9.41
C ASN A 62 -12.96 0.13 -9.93
N ARG A 63 -13.93 0.53 -9.10
CA ARG A 63 -15.36 0.56 -9.47
C ARG A 63 -15.68 1.41 -10.71
N ARG A 64 -14.91 2.48 -10.95
CA ARG A 64 -15.24 3.48 -11.98
C ARG A 64 -14.17 3.69 -13.03
N MET A 65 -12.90 3.56 -12.65
CA MET A 65 -11.75 3.94 -13.48
C MET A 65 -11.03 2.74 -14.09
N LYS A 66 -11.26 1.52 -13.57
CA LYS A 66 -10.68 0.28 -14.07
C LYS A 66 -11.74 -0.56 -14.79
N ARG A 67 -12.04 -0.21 -16.05
CA ARG A 67 -12.93 -0.97 -16.95
C ARG A 67 -12.26 -1.22 -18.29
N ARG A 68 -12.71 -2.26 -19.00
CA ARG A 68 -12.20 -2.60 -20.34
C ARG A 68 -12.34 -1.40 -21.28
N GLY A 69 -11.27 -1.07 -22.00
CA GLY A 69 -11.23 0.04 -22.96
C GLY A 69 -11.05 1.43 -22.35
N MET A 70 -10.91 1.56 -21.03
CA MET A 70 -10.60 2.85 -20.42
C MET A 70 -9.11 3.18 -20.47
N SER A 71 -8.80 4.35 -21.00
CA SER A 71 -7.49 4.98 -20.95
C SER A 71 -7.65 6.37 -20.35
N TRP A 72 -6.71 6.75 -19.49
CA TRP A 72 -6.77 8.04 -18.80
C TRP A 72 -5.48 8.83 -19.01
N LEU A 73 -5.63 10.12 -19.31
CA LEU A 73 -4.54 11.05 -19.09
C LEU A 73 -4.33 11.21 -17.59
N ARG A 74 -3.06 11.20 -17.14
CA ARG A 74 -2.70 11.30 -15.70
C ARG A 74 -3.44 12.45 -15.00
N ARG A 75 -3.45 13.64 -15.59
CA ARG A 75 -4.14 14.82 -15.02
C ARG A 75 -5.63 14.57 -14.79
N ASN A 76 -6.31 13.95 -15.77
CA ASN A 76 -7.74 13.67 -15.69
C ASN A 76 -8.05 12.58 -14.66
N ALA A 77 -7.21 11.52 -14.60
CA ALA A 77 -7.33 10.49 -13.59
C ALA A 77 -7.19 11.05 -12.17
N THR A 78 -6.22 11.93 -11.94
CA THR A 78 -6.04 12.60 -10.65
C THR A 78 -7.28 13.42 -10.26
N SER A 79 -7.80 14.25 -11.17
CA SER A 79 -9.01 15.06 -10.89
C SER A 79 -10.22 14.19 -10.56
N VAL A 80 -10.47 13.13 -11.33
CA VAL A 80 -11.60 12.22 -11.07
C VAL A 80 -11.42 11.47 -9.75
N THR A 81 -10.19 11.03 -9.43
CA THR A 81 -9.90 10.37 -8.15
C THR A 81 -10.18 11.30 -6.97
N ALA A 82 -9.70 12.55 -7.03
CA ALA A 82 -9.91 13.54 -5.98
C ALA A 82 -11.40 13.82 -5.75
N LEU A 83 -12.16 14.04 -6.84
CA LEU A 83 -13.61 14.23 -6.75
C LEU A 83 -14.32 13.03 -6.13
N ARG A 84 -13.89 11.81 -6.48
CA ARG A 84 -14.48 10.58 -5.92
C ARG A 84 -14.18 10.42 -4.43
N VAL A 85 -12.99 10.81 -3.98
CA VAL A 85 -12.64 10.80 -2.55
C VAL A 85 -13.53 11.80 -1.79
N ALA A 86 -13.67 13.03 -2.30
CA ALA A 86 -14.54 14.04 -1.69
C ALA A 86 -16.00 13.55 -1.62
N TRP A 87 -16.51 13.00 -2.73
CA TRP A 87 -17.87 12.42 -2.81
C TRP A 87 -18.11 11.30 -1.80
N LEU A 88 -17.18 10.34 -1.70
CA LEU A 88 -17.32 9.17 -0.82
C LEU A 88 -17.24 9.51 0.67
N ASN A 89 -16.53 10.58 1.02
CA ASN A 89 -16.37 11.03 2.39
C ASN A 89 -17.41 12.10 2.79
N ASP A 90 -18.35 12.43 1.90
CA ASP A 90 -19.29 13.54 2.05
C ASP A 90 -18.61 14.90 2.34
N ASP A 91 -17.33 15.03 1.96
CA ASP A 91 -16.46 16.17 2.26
C ASP A 91 -16.42 17.17 1.09
N TRP A 92 -17.61 17.46 0.55
CA TRP A 92 -17.78 18.30 -0.64
C TRP A 92 -17.37 19.75 -0.44
N ILE A 93 -17.33 20.21 0.82
CA ILE A 93 -17.03 21.59 1.20
C ILE A 93 -15.51 21.83 1.30
N ARG A 94 -14.68 20.77 1.40
CA ARG A 94 -13.21 20.89 1.54
C ARG A 94 -12.43 20.35 0.34
N LEU A 95 -12.77 20.78 -0.87
CA LEU A 95 -11.92 20.55 -2.04
C LEU A 95 -10.49 21.14 -1.87
N THR A 96 -10.33 22.12 -0.97
CA THR A 96 -9.10 22.90 -0.72
C THR A 96 -8.22 22.37 0.40
N ASN A 97 -8.70 21.47 1.25
CA ASN A 97 -7.82 20.75 2.17
C ASN A 97 -7.23 19.57 1.42
N ALA A 98 -6.37 19.87 0.44
CA ALA A 98 -5.29 18.95 0.14
C ALA A 98 -4.68 18.61 1.49
N ARG A 99 -4.93 17.37 1.95
CA ARG A 99 -4.12 16.73 2.98
C ARG A 99 -2.72 16.69 2.40
N MET A 100 -2.04 17.83 2.46
CA MET A 100 -0.60 17.95 2.44
C MET A 100 -0.21 17.19 3.69
N TYR A 101 0.00 15.88 3.54
CA TYR A 101 0.98 15.24 4.38
C TYR A 101 2.30 15.97 4.09
N PRO A 102 3.05 16.36 5.13
CA PRO A 102 4.33 17.05 4.95
C PRO A 102 5.26 16.30 4.00
#